data_AF-A0A846TYI0-F1
#
_entry.id   AF-A0A846TYI0-F1
#
_cell.length_a   1.000
_cell.length_b   1.000
_cell.length_c   1.000
_cell.angle_alpha   90.00
_cell.angle_beta   90.00
_cell.angle_gamma   90.00
#
_symmetry.space_group_name_H-M   'P 1'
#
loop_
_entity.id
_entity.type
_entity.pdbx_description
1 polymer ?
#
loop_
_entity_poly.entity_id
_entity_poly.type
_entity_poly.pdbx_seq_one_letter_code
_entity_poly.pdbx_strand_id
1 'polypeptide(L)'
;MTGPEQARALLNEFAEARKVPLTDAALVQRMQTEATTWINAVHMQRRRVTEPVVDPSAPGNEVWRQEIDLHFLLVALTRLRRAIGLTAHVQELQGAVLQHLTAFDEMVPSLRTFRNVAEHFDDYTTGRGRVAEITRQQLQTWSLDGPTSRGLVWRWLDIEFPVDVSHDAATALYRTFLAAANNYLAEPSAER
;
A
#
# COMPACT_ATOMS: atom_id res chain seq x y z
N MET A 1 6.50 1.37 -43.68
CA MET A 1 6.94 0.75 -42.42
C MET A 1 6.02 -0.43 -42.13
N THR A 2 6.58 -1.61 -41.96
CA THR A 2 5.81 -2.78 -41.53
C THR A 2 5.63 -2.75 -40.00
N GLY A 3 4.56 -3.34 -39.47
CA GLY A 3 4.25 -3.35 -38.02
C GLY A 3 5.41 -3.70 -37.07
N PRO A 4 6.34 -4.62 -37.43
CA PRO A 4 7.51 -4.94 -36.60
C PRO A 4 8.54 -3.80 -36.48
N GLU A 5 8.76 -3.04 -37.56
CA GLU A 5 9.70 -1.91 -37.55
C GLU A 5 9.19 -0.75 -36.70
N GLN A 6 7.87 -0.52 -36.73
CA GLN A 6 7.21 0.50 -35.94
C GLN A 6 7.23 0.17 -34.43
N ALA A 7 7.02 -1.10 -34.07
CA ALA A 7 7.15 -1.57 -32.69
C ALA A 7 8.58 -1.42 -32.16
N ARG A 8 9.60 -1.70 -33.00
CA ARG A 8 11.01 -1.57 -32.62
C ARG A 8 11.45 -0.12 -32.45
N ALA A 9 10.92 0.79 -33.29
CA ALA A 9 11.14 2.22 -33.13
C ALA A 9 10.55 2.75 -31.82
N LEU A 10 9.31 2.37 -31.49
CA LEU A 10 8.65 2.75 -30.23
C LEU A 10 9.41 2.21 -29.01
N LEU A 11 9.85 0.95 -29.04
CA LEU A 11 10.63 0.37 -27.94
C LEU A 11 11.97 1.09 -27.72
N ASN A 12 12.64 1.50 -28.80
CA ASN A 12 13.86 2.30 -28.71
C ASN A 12 13.57 3.71 -28.18
N GLU A 13 12.49 4.35 -28.62
CA GLU A 13 12.05 5.65 -28.10
C GLU A 13 11.75 5.58 -26.60
N PHE A 14 11.05 4.54 -26.13
CA PHE A 14 10.83 4.30 -24.70
C PHE A 14 12.12 4.01 -23.94
N ALA A 15 13.07 3.31 -24.56
CA ALA A 15 14.36 3.01 -23.96
C ALA A 15 15.24 4.27 -23.83
N GLU A 16 15.23 5.16 -24.83
CA GLU A 16 15.93 6.44 -24.77
C GLU A 16 15.26 7.41 -23.79
N ALA A 17 13.93 7.47 -23.76
CA ALA A 17 13.19 8.26 -22.77
C ALA A 17 13.49 7.81 -21.32
N ARG A 18 13.74 6.52 -21.11
CA ARG A 18 14.17 5.95 -19.82
C ARG A 18 15.58 6.37 -19.39
N LYS A 19 16.44 6.83 -20.31
CA LYS A 19 17.81 7.27 -19.98
C LYS A 19 17.88 8.70 -19.44
N VAL A 20 16.82 9.49 -19.62
CA VAL A 20 16.75 10.83 -19.02
C VAL A 20 16.53 10.66 -17.52
N PRO A 21 17.41 11.21 -16.65
CA PRO A 21 17.20 11.19 -15.21
C PRO A 21 15.86 11.83 -14.88
N LEU A 22 15.04 11.11 -14.11
CA LEU A 22 13.78 11.66 -13.62
C LEU A 22 14.11 12.83 -12.69
N THR A 23 13.59 14.03 -13.00
CA THR A 23 13.75 15.18 -12.11
C THR A 23 12.98 14.93 -10.82
N ASP A 24 13.39 15.57 -9.72
CA ASP A 24 12.69 15.47 -8.44
C ASP A 24 11.22 15.91 -8.55
N ALA A 25 10.94 16.98 -9.30
CA ALA A 25 9.56 17.39 -9.60
C ALA A 25 8.76 16.31 -10.34
N ALA A 26 9.35 15.65 -11.34
CA ALA A 26 8.68 14.56 -12.05
C ALA A 26 8.49 13.33 -11.16
N LEU A 27 9.44 13.02 -10.27
CA LEU A 27 9.30 11.98 -9.25
C LEU A 27 8.13 12.28 -8.31
N VAL A 28 8.06 13.50 -7.77
CA VAL A 28 7.00 13.92 -6.85
C VAL A 28 5.63 13.86 -7.51
N GLN A 29 5.47 14.39 -8.73
CA GLN A 29 4.20 14.31 -9.48
C GLN A 29 3.77 12.86 -9.75
N ARG A 30 4.73 12.01 -10.14
CA ARG A 30 4.46 10.59 -10.37
C ARG A 30 4.02 9.89 -9.08
N MET A 31 4.70 10.15 -7.97
CA MET A 31 4.36 9.55 -6.68
C MET A 31 3.06 10.10 -6.11
N GLN A 32 2.69 11.35 -6.41
CA GLN A 32 1.38 11.91 -6.10
C GLN A 32 0.26 11.15 -6.81
N THR A 33 0.43 10.84 -8.10
CA THR A 33 -0.53 10.06 -8.89
C THR A 33 -0.65 8.62 -8.38
N GLU A 34 0.50 8.00 -8.08
CA GLU A 34 0.56 6.64 -7.52
C GLU A 34 -0.09 6.59 -6.13
N ALA A 35 0.21 7.53 -5.25
CA ALA A 35 -0.38 7.62 -3.91
C ALA A 35 -1.90 7.85 -3.98
N THR A 36 -2.38 8.69 -4.90
CA THR A 36 -3.82 8.90 -5.14
C THR A 36 -4.51 7.59 -5.53
N THR A 37 -3.87 6.80 -6.40
CA THR A 37 -4.40 5.49 -6.78
C THR A 37 -4.52 4.56 -5.58
N TRP A 38 -3.49 4.48 -4.74
CA TRP A 38 -3.47 3.56 -3.61
C TRP A 38 -4.33 3.99 -2.44
N ILE A 39 -4.50 5.28 -2.17
CA ILE A 39 -5.46 5.72 -1.13
C ILE A 39 -6.91 5.42 -1.55
N ASN A 40 -7.25 5.55 -2.84
CA ASN A 40 -8.55 5.13 -3.36
C ASN A 40 -8.76 3.61 -3.20
N ALA A 41 -7.71 2.82 -3.44
CA ALA A 41 -7.75 1.38 -3.17
C ALA A 41 -7.96 1.09 -1.67
N VAL A 42 -7.29 1.81 -0.76
CA VAL A 42 -7.51 1.68 0.69
C VAL A 42 -8.97 1.94 1.07
N HIS A 43 -9.55 3.06 0.59
CA HIS A 43 -10.97 3.37 0.85
C HIS A 43 -11.91 2.28 0.32
N MET A 44 -11.67 1.81 -0.91
CA MET A 44 -12.47 0.77 -1.53
C MET A 44 -12.40 -0.55 -0.73
N GLN A 45 -11.21 -0.99 -0.36
CA GLN A 45 -11.04 -2.26 0.34
C GLN A 45 -11.55 -2.20 1.78
N ARG A 46 -11.34 -1.09 2.50
CA ARG A 46 -11.95 -0.88 3.82
C ARG A 46 -13.46 -1.06 3.75
N ARG A 47 -14.11 -0.44 2.75
CA ARG A 47 -15.56 -0.57 2.57
C ARG A 47 -15.97 -2.01 2.31
N ARG A 48 -15.30 -2.74 1.40
CA ARG A 48 -15.65 -4.13 1.10
C ARG A 48 -15.47 -5.08 2.29
N VAL A 49 -14.44 -4.85 3.10
CA VAL A 49 -14.21 -5.63 4.34
C VAL A 49 -15.29 -5.35 5.39
N THR A 50 -15.73 -4.09 5.53
CA THR A 50 -16.68 -3.67 6.58
C THR A 50 -18.15 -3.78 6.18
N GLU A 51 -18.44 -3.77 4.89
CA GLU A 51 -19.78 -3.85 4.29
C GLU A 51 -19.81 -4.98 3.24
N PRO A 52 -19.74 -6.26 3.64
CA PRO A 52 -19.67 -7.36 2.70
C PRO A 52 -20.95 -7.48 1.87
N VAL A 53 -20.79 -7.73 0.57
CA VAL A 53 -21.92 -8.03 -0.32
C VAL A 53 -22.40 -9.45 -0.04
N VAL A 54 -23.56 -9.54 0.61
CA VAL A 54 -24.26 -10.80 0.88
C VAL A 54 -24.92 -11.28 -0.41
N ASP A 55 -24.62 -12.51 -0.82
CA ASP A 55 -25.28 -13.17 -1.94
C ASP A 55 -26.32 -14.16 -1.40
N PRO A 56 -27.63 -13.86 -1.51
CA PRO A 56 -28.67 -14.75 -1.01
C PRO A 56 -28.65 -16.15 -1.64
N SER A 57 -28.05 -16.29 -2.84
CA SER A 57 -27.95 -17.55 -3.55
C SER A 57 -26.74 -18.41 -3.13
N ALA A 58 -25.79 -17.83 -2.40
CA ALA A 58 -24.57 -18.51 -1.95
C ALA A 58 -24.14 -18.02 -0.56
N PRO A 59 -24.95 -18.27 0.48
CA PRO A 59 -24.66 -17.83 1.84
C PRO A 59 -23.35 -18.45 2.36
N GLY A 60 -22.52 -17.64 3.01
CA GLY A 60 -21.22 -18.04 3.56
C GLY A 60 -20.03 -17.62 2.69
N ASN A 61 -20.25 -17.26 1.42
CA ASN A 61 -19.18 -16.75 0.54
C ASN A 61 -18.66 -15.37 0.94
N GLU A 62 -19.36 -14.67 1.84
CA GLU A 62 -18.98 -13.35 2.32
C GLU A 62 -17.62 -13.38 3.02
N VAL A 63 -17.34 -14.43 3.81
CA VAL A 63 -16.12 -14.55 4.61
C VAL A 63 -14.88 -14.62 3.73
N TRP A 64 -14.86 -15.51 2.73
CA TRP A 64 -13.71 -15.61 1.83
C TRP A 64 -13.51 -14.36 0.98
N ARG A 65 -14.60 -13.64 0.62
CA ARG A 65 -14.49 -12.35 -0.06
C ARG A 65 -13.81 -11.32 0.84
N GLN A 66 -14.21 -11.24 2.11
CA GLN A 66 -13.57 -10.34 3.09
C GLN A 66 -12.11 -10.69 3.32
N GLU A 67 -11.74 -11.98 3.40
CA GLU A 67 -10.34 -12.41 3.48
C GLU A 67 -9.52 -11.94 2.28
N ILE A 68 -10.07 -12.09 1.08
CA ILE A 68 -9.43 -11.60 -0.16
C ILE A 68 -9.27 -10.08 -0.11
N ASP A 69 -10.32 -9.35 0.27
CA ASP A 69 -10.28 -7.89 0.36
C ASP A 69 -9.30 -7.40 1.45
N LEU A 70 -9.12 -8.14 2.55
CA LEU A 70 -8.09 -7.88 3.56
C LEU A 70 -6.68 -8.00 2.97
N HIS A 71 -6.39 -9.03 2.18
CA HIS A 71 -5.11 -9.14 1.48
C HIS A 71 -4.89 -7.96 0.51
N PHE A 72 -5.92 -7.56 -0.23
CA PHE A 72 -5.82 -6.38 -1.10
C PHE A 72 -5.66 -5.08 -0.31
N LEU A 73 -6.24 -4.96 0.88
CA LEU A 73 -6.03 -3.83 1.77
C LEU A 73 -4.57 -3.74 2.23
N LEU A 74 -3.95 -4.87 2.62
CA LEU A 74 -2.52 -4.92 2.97
C LEU A 74 -1.62 -4.47 1.81
N VAL A 75 -1.94 -4.92 0.58
CA VAL A 75 -1.24 -4.50 -0.63
C VAL A 75 -1.40 -2.99 -0.84
N ALA A 76 -2.62 -2.46 -0.74
CA ALA A 76 -2.89 -1.05 -0.94
C ALA A 76 -2.16 -0.16 0.08
N LEU A 77 -2.21 -0.52 1.37
CA LEU A 77 -1.49 0.17 2.44
C LEU A 77 0.03 0.16 2.19
N THR A 78 0.59 -1.00 1.83
CA THR A 78 2.02 -1.13 1.54
C THR A 78 2.42 -0.27 0.35
N ARG A 79 1.61 -0.27 -0.71
CA ARG A 79 1.90 0.48 -1.94
C ARG A 79 1.79 1.99 -1.73
N LEU A 80 0.77 2.45 -0.99
CA LEU A 80 0.65 3.85 -0.57
C LEU A 80 1.90 4.30 0.21
N ARG A 81 2.29 3.55 1.24
CA ARG A 81 3.47 3.83 2.05
C ARG A 81 4.76 3.86 1.20
N ARG A 82 4.92 2.91 0.27
CA ARG A 82 6.08 2.84 -0.63
C ARG A 82 6.12 4.03 -1.59
N ALA A 83 5.00 4.39 -2.22
CA ALA A 83 4.92 5.52 -3.14
C ALA A 83 5.30 6.84 -2.46
N ILE A 84 4.74 7.09 -1.27
CA ILE A 84 5.08 8.28 -0.47
C ILE A 84 6.55 8.22 -0.03
N GLY A 85 7.03 7.07 0.44
CA GLY A 85 8.42 6.90 0.86
C GLY A 85 9.47 7.12 -0.21
N LEU A 86 9.16 6.89 -1.48
CA LEU A 86 10.07 7.21 -2.58
C LEU A 86 10.35 8.72 -2.71
N THR A 87 9.43 9.57 -2.25
CA THR A 87 9.65 11.03 -2.28
C THR A 87 10.62 11.51 -1.19
N ALA A 88 10.99 10.65 -0.23
CA ALA A 88 12.04 10.98 0.75
C ALA A 88 13.45 11.06 0.13
N HIS A 89 13.62 10.69 -1.15
CA HIS A 89 14.83 10.94 -1.91
C HIS A 89 15.00 12.40 -2.35
N VAL A 90 13.92 13.19 -2.29
CA VAL A 90 13.95 14.65 -2.55
C VAL A 90 14.30 15.36 -1.25
N GLN A 91 15.42 16.07 -1.22
CA GLN A 91 16.04 16.60 -0.01
C GLN A 91 15.08 17.51 0.78
N GLU A 92 14.32 18.36 0.10
CA GLU A 92 13.37 19.32 0.67
C GLU A 92 12.16 18.64 1.31
N LEU A 93 11.80 17.44 0.84
CA LEU A 93 10.66 16.67 1.35
C LEU A 93 11.07 15.64 2.41
N GLN A 94 12.35 15.26 2.47
CA GLN A 94 12.83 14.13 3.26
C GLN A 94 12.37 14.18 4.73
N GLY A 95 12.59 15.31 5.41
CA GLY A 95 12.25 15.44 6.84
C GLY A 95 10.76 15.25 7.13
N ALA A 96 9.91 15.95 6.38
CA ALA A 96 8.46 15.86 6.54
C ALA A 96 7.92 14.47 6.19
N VAL A 97 8.37 13.90 5.06
CA VAL A 97 7.94 12.57 4.61
C VAL A 97 8.32 11.49 5.60
N LEU A 98 9.56 11.50 6.13
CA LEU A 98 9.99 10.52 7.12
C LEU A 98 9.17 10.61 8.41
N GLN A 99 8.90 11.82 8.90
CA GLN A 99 8.06 12.01 10.08
C GLN A 99 6.65 11.42 9.89
N HIS A 100 6.02 11.66 8.75
CA HIS A 100 4.68 11.13 8.46
C HIS A 100 4.66 9.61 8.30
N LEU A 101 5.70 9.04 7.68
CA LEU A 101 5.85 7.59 7.56
C LEU A 101 6.05 6.91 8.92
N THR A 102 6.84 7.52 9.81
CA THR A 102 7.01 7.03 11.18
C THR A 102 5.68 7.01 11.93
N ALA A 103 4.92 8.11 11.90
CA ALA A 103 3.61 8.18 12.54
C ALA A 103 2.63 7.13 11.96
N PHE A 104 2.67 6.87 10.65
CA PHE A 104 1.89 5.81 10.03
C PHE A 104 2.32 4.41 10.50
N ASP A 105 3.62 4.14 10.52
CA ASP A 105 4.18 2.85 10.92
C ASP A 105 3.88 2.53 12.40
N GLU A 106 3.86 3.54 13.27
CA GLU A 106 3.45 3.41 14.69
C GLU A 106 1.96 3.05 14.85
N MET A 107 1.10 3.56 13.96
CA MET A 107 -0.34 3.27 13.97
C MET A 107 -0.69 1.91 13.33
N VAL A 108 0.16 1.40 12.45
CA VAL A 108 -0.04 0.12 11.74
C VAL A 108 1.21 -0.79 11.86
N PRO A 109 1.63 -1.13 13.10
CA PRO A 109 2.93 -1.79 13.33
C PRO A 109 3.03 -3.18 12.72
N SER A 110 1.89 -3.87 12.55
CA SER A 110 1.81 -5.22 11.99
C SER A 110 1.88 -5.27 10.46
N LEU A 111 1.74 -4.14 9.76
CA LEU A 111 1.70 -4.09 8.29
C LEU A 111 2.96 -4.69 7.66
N ARG A 112 4.14 -4.40 8.23
CA ARG A 112 5.41 -4.94 7.74
C ARG A 112 5.45 -6.46 7.84
N THR A 113 5.02 -7.01 8.97
CA THR A 113 4.98 -8.45 9.21
C THR A 113 4.01 -9.12 8.25
N PHE A 114 2.78 -8.63 8.15
CA PHE A 114 1.77 -9.15 7.24
C PHE A 114 2.23 -9.14 5.79
N ARG A 115 2.79 -8.02 5.33
CA ARG A 115 3.32 -7.94 3.97
C ARG A 115 4.48 -8.91 3.72
N ASN A 116 5.42 -9.02 4.64
CA ASN A 116 6.54 -9.95 4.48
C ASN A 116 6.07 -11.40 4.39
N VAL A 117 5.06 -11.78 5.18
CA VAL A 117 4.50 -13.13 5.16
C VAL A 117 3.70 -13.38 3.89
N ALA A 118 2.90 -12.40 3.44
CA ALA A 118 2.15 -12.49 2.20
C ALA A 118 3.06 -12.56 0.96
N GLU A 119 4.13 -11.76 0.90
CA GLU A 119 5.09 -11.74 -0.22
C GLU A 119 5.98 -12.99 -0.26
N HIS A 120 6.20 -13.66 0.88
CA HIS A 120 7.10 -14.82 1.02
C HIS A 120 6.38 -16.06 1.58
N PHE A 121 5.11 -16.23 1.22
CA PHE A 121 4.25 -17.28 1.76
C PHE A 121 4.84 -18.69 1.62
N ASP A 122 5.53 -18.97 0.53
CA ASP A 122 6.22 -20.24 0.24
C ASP A 122 7.37 -20.52 1.21
N ASP A 123 8.17 -19.49 1.54
CA ASP A 123 9.23 -19.61 2.53
C ASP A 123 8.68 -19.89 3.93
N TYR A 124 7.61 -19.21 4.35
CA TYR A 124 6.96 -19.51 5.64
C TYR A 124 6.32 -20.91 5.64
N THR A 125 5.69 -21.31 4.53
CA THR A 125 5.10 -22.66 4.37
C THR A 125 6.16 -23.75 4.46
N THR A 126 7.38 -23.49 3.98
CA THR A 126 8.50 -24.44 4.04
C THR A 126 9.35 -24.31 5.30
N GLY A 127 9.04 -23.38 6.21
CA GLY A 127 9.79 -23.15 7.45
C GLY A 127 11.11 -22.40 7.28
N ARG A 128 11.27 -21.68 6.17
CA ARG A 128 12.41 -20.79 5.86
C ARG A 128 12.07 -19.30 6.06
N GLY A 129 10.92 -19.01 6.67
CA GLY A 129 10.46 -17.66 6.95
C GLY A 129 11.46 -16.88 7.82
N ARG A 130 11.53 -15.56 7.60
CA ARG A 130 12.48 -14.68 8.31
C ARG A 130 12.05 -14.33 9.74
N VAL A 131 10.75 -14.41 10.03
CA VAL A 131 10.18 -14.15 11.36
C VAL A 131 9.98 -15.51 12.03
N ALA A 132 10.84 -15.82 13.01
CA ALA A 132 10.92 -17.15 13.62
C ALA A 132 9.69 -17.50 14.46
N GLU A 133 8.99 -16.49 14.96
CA GLU A 133 7.78 -16.61 15.76
C GLU A 133 6.57 -17.06 14.95
N ILE A 134 6.63 -16.99 13.61
CA ILE A 134 5.52 -17.37 12.73
C ILE A 134 5.64 -18.84 12.36
N THR A 135 4.64 -19.60 12.78
CA THR A 135 4.47 -21.02 12.51
C THR A 135 3.64 -21.26 11.25
N ARG A 136 3.72 -22.47 10.70
CA ARG A 136 2.95 -22.86 9.51
C ARG A 136 1.44 -22.87 9.76
N GLN A 137 1.02 -23.21 10.99
CA GLN A 137 -0.39 -23.27 11.38
C GLN A 137 -1.07 -21.90 11.29
N GLN A 138 -0.32 -20.85 11.60
CA GLN A 138 -0.79 -19.46 11.60
C GLN A 138 -1.05 -18.88 10.19
N LEU A 139 -0.61 -19.55 9.13
CA LEU A 139 -0.71 -19.06 7.75
C LEU A 139 -2.09 -19.27 7.11
N GLN A 140 -2.98 -20.08 7.71
CA GLN A 140 -4.14 -20.63 7.01
C GLN A 140 -5.22 -19.62 6.61
N THR A 141 -5.68 -18.78 7.53
CA THR A 141 -6.81 -17.89 7.27
C THR A 141 -6.81 -16.72 8.26
N TRP A 142 -7.55 -15.68 7.93
CA TRP A 142 -7.89 -14.64 8.88
C TRP A 142 -8.95 -15.16 9.86
N SER A 143 -8.91 -14.69 11.10
CA SER A 143 -10.03 -14.85 12.03
C SER A 143 -10.62 -13.49 12.36
N LEU A 144 -11.94 -13.43 12.49
CA LEU A 144 -12.64 -12.23 12.94
C LEU A 144 -12.79 -12.32 14.46
N ASP A 145 -12.20 -11.37 15.18
CA ASP A 145 -12.54 -11.16 16.59
C ASP A 145 -13.90 -10.45 16.69
N GLY A 146 -14.54 -10.53 17.86
CA GLY A 146 -15.81 -9.84 18.12
C GLY A 146 -15.72 -8.33 17.85
N PRO A 147 -16.85 -7.66 17.54
CA PRO A 147 -16.86 -6.23 17.29
C PRO A 147 -16.34 -5.45 18.51
N THR A 148 -15.43 -4.51 18.29
CA THR A 148 -14.92 -3.62 19.33
C THR A 148 -15.51 -2.22 19.20
N SER A 149 -15.30 -1.35 20.19
CA SER A 149 -15.65 0.07 20.08
C SER A 149 -14.87 0.81 18.98
N ARG A 150 -13.88 0.17 18.35
CA ARG A 150 -13.04 0.68 17.26
C ARG A 150 -13.33 0.02 15.90
N GLY A 151 -14.41 -0.77 15.80
CA GLY A 151 -14.80 -1.47 14.57
C GLY A 151 -14.44 -2.95 14.55
N LEU A 152 -14.41 -3.53 13.34
CA LEU A 152 -14.04 -4.93 13.11
C LEU A 152 -12.54 -5.12 13.32
N VAL A 153 -12.18 -6.05 14.20
CA VAL A 153 -10.80 -6.46 14.42
C VAL A 153 -10.61 -7.82 13.78
N TRP A 154 -9.75 -7.87 12.78
CA TRP A 154 -9.32 -9.12 12.17
C TRP A 154 -8.00 -9.54 12.79
N ARG A 155 -7.77 -10.85 12.88
CA ARG A 155 -6.47 -11.40 13.24
C ARG A 155 -5.93 -12.19 12.07
N TRP A 156 -4.63 -12.08 11.88
CA TRP A 156 -3.87 -13.00 11.06
C TRP A 156 -2.53 -13.22 11.76
N LEU A 157 -1.98 -14.43 11.71
CA LEU A 157 -0.74 -14.76 12.43
C LEU A 157 -0.81 -14.54 13.95
N ASP A 158 -2.01 -14.65 14.53
CA ASP A 158 -2.33 -14.25 15.90
C ASP A 158 -2.08 -12.76 16.24
N ILE A 159 -1.94 -11.92 15.22
CA ILE A 159 -1.73 -10.47 15.36
C ILE A 159 -3.01 -9.74 14.94
N GLU A 160 -3.43 -8.77 15.75
CA GLU A 160 -4.57 -7.93 15.43
C GLU A 160 -4.26 -6.97 14.27
N PHE A 161 -5.26 -6.82 13.41
CA PHE A 161 -5.30 -5.90 12.30
C PHE A 161 -6.55 -5.01 12.42
N PRO A 162 -6.42 -3.83 13.05
CA PRO A 162 -7.54 -2.91 13.18
C PRO A 162 -7.77 -2.20 11.85
N VAL A 163 -8.80 -2.61 11.11
CA VAL A 163 -9.10 -2.14 9.74
C VAL A 163 -9.35 -0.63 9.71
N ASP A 164 -10.18 -0.12 10.62
CA ASP A 164 -10.54 1.31 10.66
C ASP A 164 -9.35 2.19 11.08
N VAL A 165 -8.57 1.76 12.07
CA VAL A 165 -7.35 2.47 12.49
C VAL A 165 -6.33 2.54 11.35
N SER A 166 -6.16 1.43 10.62
CA SER A 166 -5.23 1.37 9.48
C SER A 166 -5.67 2.28 8.33
N HIS A 167 -6.98 2.34 8.08
CA HIS A 167 -7.58 3.24 7.11
C HIS A 167 -7.39 4.72 7.49
N ASP A 168 -7.63 5.07 8.75
CA ASP A 168 -7.50 6.45 9.22
C ASP A 168 -6.04 6.92 9.19
N ALA A 169 -5.11 6.04 9.58
CA ALA A 169 -3.68 6.29 9.47
C ALA A 169 -3.25 6.53 8.01
N ALA A 170 -3.74 5.71 7.08
CA ALA A 170 -3.47 5.87 5.65
C ALA A 170 -4.03 7.20 5.09
N THR A 171 -5.23 7.57 5.52
CA THR A 171 -5.89 8.83 5.14
C THR A 171 -5.09 10.04 5.65
N ALA A 172 -4.63 9.98 6.90
CA ALA A 172 -3.79 11.03 7.49
C ALA A 172 -2.46 11.15 6.74
N LEU A 173 -1.76 10.04 6.51
CA LEU A 173 -0.51 9.98 5.74
C LEU A 173 -0.66 10.58 4.34
N TYR A 174 -1.72 10.20 3.61
CA TYR A 174 -1.97 10.72 2.28
C TYR A 174 -2.22 12.22 2.27
N ARG A 175 -3.04 12.73 3.20
CA ARG A 175 -3.36 14.17 3.29
C ARG A 175 -2.13 15.02 3.58
N THR A 176 -1.30 14.60 4.54
CA THR A 176 -0.09 15.36 4.89
C THR A 176 0.94 15.32 3.77
N PHE A 177 1.13 14.16 3.14
CA PHE A 177 1.97 14.04 1.95
C PHE A 177 1.48 14.93 0.80
N LEU A 178 0.17 14.93 0.52
CA LEU A 178 -0.40 15.73 -0.56
C LEU A 178 -0.16 17.22 -0.36
N ALA A 179 -0.29 17.71 0.88
CA ALA A 179 0.04 19.09 1.23
C ALA A 179 1.53 19.41 0.99
N ALA A 180 2.43 18.55 1.46
CA ALA A 180 3.87 18.73 1.26
C ALA A 180 4.27 18.70 -0.23
N ALA A 181 3.73 17.75 -0.99
CA ALA A 181 3.98 17.64 -2.42
C ALA A 181 3.47 18.86 -3.20
N ASN A 182 2.26 19.35 -2.88
CA ASN A 182 1.71 20.54 -3.54
C ASN A 182 2.54 21.78 -3.24
N ASN A 183 2.99 21.97 -2.00
CA ASN A 183 3.88 23.07 -1.64
C ASN A 183 5.20 22.99 -2.43
N TYR A 184 5.83 21.81 -2.47
CA TYR A 184 7.05 21.58 -3.23
C TYR A 184 6.87 21.85 -4.74
N LEU A 185 5.73 21.50 -5.32
CA LEU A 185 5.47 21.72 -6.75
C LEU A 185 5.04 23.16 -7.09
N ALA A 186 4.60 23.94 -6.11
CA ALA A 186 4.14 25.32 -6.30
C ALA A 186 5.28 26.36 -6.27
N GLU A 187 6.40 26.06 -5.60
CA GLU A 187 7.55 26.96 -5.55
C GLU A 187 8.29 26.98 -6.92
N PRO A 188 8.58 28.16 -7.48
CA PRO A 188 9.27 28.27 -8.76
C PRO A 188 10.67 27.66 -8.68
N SER A 189 11.04 26.88 -9.69
CA SER A 189 12.33 26.17 -9.84
C SER A 189 13.59 27.04 -9.88
N ALA A 190 13.49 28.34 -9.58
CA ALA A 190 14.59 29.30 -9.70
C ALA A 190 15.51 29.37 -8.47
N GLU A 191 15.18 28.70 -7.36
CA GLU A 191 15.99 28.69 -6.13
C GLU A 191 16.35 27.28 -5.62
N ARG A 192 16.27 26.24 -6.47
CA ARG A 192 16.68 24.86 -6.12
C ARG A 192 17.81 24.36 -7.01
#